data_AF-X8JFE0-F1
#
_entry.id   AF-X8JFE0-F1
#
_cell.length_a   1.000
_cell.length_b   1.000
_cell.length_c   1.000
_cell.angle_alpha   90.00
_cell.angle_beta   90.00
_cell.angle_gamma   90.00
#
_symmetry.space_group_name_H-M   'P 1'
#
loop_
_entity.id
_entity.type
_entity.pdbx_description
1 polymer ?
#
loop_
_entity_poly.entity_id
_entity_poly.type
_entity_poly.pdbx_seq_one_letter_code
_entity_poly.pdbx_strand_id
1 'polypeptide(L)'
;MRHVPVSTCIPEVPRWLGDDLTPDQWAFRCLMFYAAPVPTHPTGPECTWLIRVAQVHIKRGDWRFLYICPIAAQGGNVTGIEIGALPPTQTEFVAEMKFWTTPFYECDVNSNKAERVEYTHQELLRHLCDPRTQKNLLKNVSSNFLPFWGNLVQLLVHLRIIAPESTQTYYNTIRTTRNT
;
A
#
# COMPACT_ATOMS: atom_id res chain seq x y z
N MET A 1 40.19 -14.09 -5.89
CA MET A 1 39.28 -13.06 -5.32
C MET A 1 37.86 -13.39 -5.76
N ARG A 2 37.02 -13.85 -4.83
CA ARG A 2 35.60 -14.15 -5.09
C ARG A 2 34.76 -13.02 -4.51
N HIS A 3 34.17 -12.22 -5.38
CA HIS A 3 33.17 -11.23 -4.99
C HIS A 3 31.78 -11.85 -5.18
N VAL A 4 31.08 -12.04 -4.07
CA VAL A 4 29.63 -12.12 -4.01
C VAL A 4 29.25 -11.11 -2.93
N PRO A 5 28.40 -10.12 -3.25
CA PRO A 5 27.03 -10.21 -2.74
C PRO A 5 25.98 -9.66 -3.72
N VAL A 6 25.02 -10.52 -4.08
CA VAL A 6 23.64 -10.11 -4.31
C VAL A 6 22.85 -10.67 -3.13
N SER A 7 23.00 -10.02 -1.98
CA SER A 7 22.13 -10.24 -0.83
C SER A 7 22.35 -9.08 0.14
N THR A 8 21.35 -8.22 0.26
CA THR A 8 20.92 -7.70 1.56
C THR A 8 19.45 -7.32 1.43
N CYS A 9 18.56 -8.16 1.97
CA CYS A 9 18.00 -8.01 3.32
C CYS A 9 16.76 -7.10 3.29
N ILE A 10 15.60 -7.66 2.92
CA ILE A 10 14.41 -7.33 3.71
C ILE A 10 14.80 -7.71 5.15
N PRO A 11 14.73 -6.81 6.14
CA PRO A 11 15.02 -7.19 7.51
C PRO A 11 14.12 -8.36 7.91
N GLU A 12 14.75 -9.50 8.22
CA GLU A 12 14.19 -10.53 9.09
C GLU A 12 14.18 -9.95 10.51
N VAL A 13 13.21 -9.08 10.79
CA VAL A 13 12.85 -8.66 12.15
C VAL A 13 11.44 -9.21 12.38
N PRO A 14 11.15 -9.82 13.54
CA PRO A 14 10.25 -10.95 13.62
C PRO A 14 8.86 -10.56 13.16
N ARG A 15 8.47 -11.12 12.00
CA ARG A 15 7.06 -11.24 11.63
C ARG A 15 6.39 -11.84 12.86
N TRP A 16 5.30 -11.24 13.32
CA TRP A 16 4.47 -11.93 14.29
C TRP A 16 4.08 -13.27 13.65
N LEU A 17 4.62 -14.36 14.20
CA LEU A 17 4.25 -15.73 13.90
C LEU A 17 2.76 -15.86 14.22
N GLY A 18 1.90 -15.64 13.23
CA GLY A 18 0.45 -15.65 13.43
C GLY A 18 -0.39 -15.49 12.17
N ASP A 19 -0.17 -14.45 11.36
CA ASP A 19 -1.21 -14.01 10.40
C ASP A 19 -0.95 -14.30 8.90
N ASP A 20 0.22 -14.80 8.52
CA ASP A 20 0.57 -15.09 7.12
C ASP A 20 0.68 -16.59 6.79
N LEU A 21 0.06 -17.46 7.59
CA LEU A 21 -0.03 -18.89 7.27
C LEU A 21 -0.89 -19.17 6.02
N THR A 22 -1.66 -18.17 5.55
CA THR A 22 -2.58 -18.26 4.40
C THR A 22 -2.61 -16.95 3.58
N PRO A 23 -1.51 -16.57 2.90
CA PRO A 23 -1.42 -15.31 2.15
C PRO A 23 -2.35 -15.27 0.92
N ASP A 24 -2.80 -16.43 0.46
CA ASP A 24 -3.82 -16.63 -0.58
C ASP A 24 -5.25 -16.28 -0.10
N GLN A 25 -5.48 -16.20 1.21
CA GLN A 25 -6.81 -15.92 1.77
C GLN A 25 -7.11 -14.43 1.96
N TRP A 26 -6.14 -13.56 1.73
CA TRP A 26 -6.29 -12.11 1.89
C TRP A 26 -6.31 -11.43 0.54
N ALA A 27 -7.48 -10.93 0.14
CA ALA A 27 -7.65 -10.23 -1.11
C ALA A 27 -7.43 -8.72 -0.92
N PHE A 28 -6.63 -8.13 -1.79
CA PHE A 28 -6.48 -6.69 -1.91
C PHE A 28 -7.82 -6.05 -2.30
N ARG A 29 -8.14 -4.90 -1.69
CA ARG A 29 -9.40 -4.19 -1.93
C ARG A 29 -9.22 -2.73 -2.24
N CYS A 30 -8.27 -2.08 -1.58
CA CYS A 30 -8.09 -0.65 -1.72
C CYS A 30 -6.67 -0.21 -1.39
N LEU A 31 -6.15 0.75 -2.16
CA LEU A 31 -5.04 1.61 -1.75
C LEU A 31 -5.61 2.92 -1.21
N MET A 32 -5.24 3.28 0.01
CA MET A 32 -5.76 4.43 0.74
C MET A 32 -4.64 5.42 1.05
N PHE A 33 -4.92 6.70 0.86
CA PHE A 33 -4.05 7.82 1.20
C PHE A 33 -4.81 8.70 2.19
N TYR A 34 -4.18 9.01 3.32
CA TYR A 34 -4.73 9.88 4.36
C TYR A 34 -3.78 11.04 4.59
N ALA A 35 -4.28 12.27 4.51
CA ALA A 35 -3.54 13.42 5.02
C ALA A 35 -3.87 13.57 6.52
N ALA A 36 -2.88 13.33 7.37
CA ALA A 36 -3.00 13.58 8.81
C ALA A 36 -2.30 14.91 9.16
N PRO A 37 -2.92 15.74 10.03
CA PRO A 37 -2.25 16.93 10.53
C PRO A 37 -1.10 16.52 11.45
N VAL A 38 0.13 16.99 11.19
CA VAL A 38 1.25 16.80 12.11
C VAL A 38 1.04 17.74 13.31
N PRO A 39 1.06 17.22 14.56
CA PRO A 39 1.04 18.09 15.73
C PRO A 39 2.34 18.91 15.83
N THR A 40 2.27 20.14 15.29
CA THR A 40 3.01 21.37 15.61
C THR A 40 4.54 21.39 15.57
N HIS A 41 5.10 22.01 14.53
CA HIS A 41 6.26 22.91 14.58
C HIS A 41 5.77 24.37 14.36
N PRO A 42 6.52 25.44 14.74
CA PRO A 42 6.02 26.82 14.80
C PRO A 42 5.75 27.48 13.43
N THR A 43 5.88 26.75 12.34
CA THR A 43 5.76 27.22 10.95
C THR A 43 4.43 26.83 10.27
N GLY A 44 3.49 26.23 10.99
CA GLY A 44 2.16 25.84 10.49
C GLY A 44 1.97 24.32 10.40
N PRO A 45 0.75 23.84 10.11
CA PRO A 45 0.47 22.41 10.01
C PRO A 45 1.09 21.83 8.74
N GLU A 46 2.19 21.09 8.87
CA GLU A 46 2.66 20.20 7.81
C GLU A 46 1.72 18.98 7.73
N CYS A 47 1.32 18.59 6.51
CA CYS A 47 0.50 17.41 6.29
C CYS A 47 1.40 16.24 5.87
N THR A 48 1.40 15.16 6.66
CA THR A 48 2.04 13.91 6.23
C THR A 48 0.99 13.01 5.59
N TRP A 49 1.29 12.50 4.39
CA TRP A 49 0.47 11.50 3.73
C TRP A 49 0.80 10.11 4.30
N LEU A 50 -0.19 9.47 4.92
CA LEU A 50 -0.15 8.08 5.35
C LEU A 50 -0.76 7.20 4.27
N ILE A 51 -0.09 6.11 3.91
CA ILE A 51 -0.56 5.19 2.88
C ILE A 51 -0.84 3.84 3.49
N ARG A 52 -1.99 3.28 3.12
CA ARG A 52 -2.46 2.00 3.62
C ARG A 52 -2.96 1.13 2.49
N VAL A 53 -2.65 -0.15 2.58
CA VAL A 53 -3.22 -1.20 1.75
C VAL A 53 -4.29 -1.92 2.57
N ALA A 54 -5.53 -1.86 2.13
CA ALA A 54 -6.63 -2.58 2.73
C ALA A 54 -6.80 -3.95 2.07
N GLN A 55 -6.86 -4.99 2.90
CA GLN A 55 -7.14 -6.36 2.47
C GLN A 55 -8.32 -6.93 3.26
N VAL A 56 -9.07 -7.82 2.62
CA VAL A 56 -10.16 -8.56 3.26
C VAL A 56 -9.90 -10.05 3.18
N HIS A 57 -10.19 -10.76 4.25
CA HIS A 57 -10.14 -12.20 4.28
C HIS A 57 -11.29 -12.75 3.41
N ILE A 58 -10.98 -13.52 2.37
CA ILE A 58 -11.95 -13.97 1.34
C ILE A 58 -13.11 -14.75 1.96
N LYS A 59 -12.81 -15.69 2.86
CA LYS A 59 -13.83 -16.52 3.52
C LYS A 59 -14.53 -15.85 4.71
N ARG A 60 -13.78 -15.13 5.55
CA ARG A 60 -14.28 -14.60 6.84
C ARG A 60 -14.84 -13.19 6.75
N GLY A 61 -14.43 -12.41 5.75
CA GLY A 61 -14.81 -11.00 5.62
C GLY A 61 -14.05 -10.05 6.57
N ASP A 62 -13.08 -10.56 7.33
CA ASP A 62 -12.26 -9.75 8.25
C ASP A 62 -11.35 -8.80 7.48
N TRP A 63 -11.18 -7.59 8.00
CA TRP A 63 -10.32 -6.57 7.39
C TRP A 63 -8.95 -6.50 8.07
N ARG A 64 -7.89 -6.35 7.26
CA ARG A 64 -6.57 -5.97 7.74
C ARG A 64 -6.00 -4.82 6.91
N PHE A 65 -5.12 -4.06 7.52
CA PHE A 65 -4.45 -2.92 6.90
C PHE A 65 -2.94 -3.14 6.95
N LEU A 66 -2.27 -2.82 5.85
CA LEU A 66 -0.82 -2.92 5.72
C LEU A 66 -0.23 -1.55 5.37
N TYR A 67 1.02 -1.33 5.73
CA TYR A 67 1.85 -0.28 5.13
C TYR A 67 2.80 -0.90 4.11
N ILE A 68 3.20 -0.10 3.13
CA ILE A 68 4.31 -0.37 2.22
C ILE A 68 5.20 0.86 2.33
N CYS A 69 6.47 0.72 2.71
CA CYS A 69 7.36 1.87 2.93
C CYS A 69 8.72 1.64 2.27
N PRO A 70 9.31 2.63 1.55
CA PRO A 70 10.69 2.51 1.09
C PRO A 70 11.66 2.50 2.27
N ILE A 71 12.65 1.61 2.23
CA ILE A 71 13.73 1.55 3.23
C ILE A 71 14.90 2.39 2.73
N ALA A 72 15.23 3.46 3.44
CA ALA A 72 16.40 4.29 3.15
C ALA A 72 17.64 3.82 3.93
N ALA A 73 18.75 3.62 3.23
CA ALA A 73 20.05 3.41 3.86
C ALA A 73 20.68 4.73 4.32
N GLN A 74 21.75 4.62 5.13
CA GLN A 74 22.56 5.77 5.50
C GLN A 74 23.05 6.50 4.24
N GLY A 75 22.76 7.79 4.13
CA GLY A 75 23.03 8.60 2.93
C GLY A 75 21.81 8.87 2.04
N GLY A 76 20.61 8.39 2.40
CA GLY A 76 19.36 8.75 1.74
C GLY A 76 19.02 7.95 0.48
N ASN A 77 19.83 6.95 0.14
CA ASN A 77 19.55 6.02 -0.95
C ASN A 77 18.53 4.98 -0.50
N VAL A 78 17.45 4.80 -1.27
CA VAL A 78 16.46 3.75 -0.99
C VAL A 78 16.97 2.39 -1.46
N THR A 79 17.00 1.42 -0.56
CA THR A 79 17.57 0.08 -0.80
C THR A 79 16.52 -1.02 -0.89
N GLY A 80 15.27 -0.73 -0.54
CA GLY A 80 14.22 -1.74 -0.55
C GLY A 80 12.86 -1.21 -0.16
N ILE A 81 11.95 -2.14 0.12
CA ILE A 81 10.58 -1.88 0.51
C ILE A 81 10.28 -2.76 1.72
N GLU A 82 9.73 -2.16 2.76
CA GLU A 82 9.16 -2.83 3.93
C GLU A 82 7.64 -2.92 3.78
N ILE A 83 7.09 -4.07 4.17
CA ILE A 83 5.64 -4.29 4.23
C ILE A 83 5.34 -4.83 5.60
N GLY A 84 4.39 -4.21 6.30
CA GLY A 84 4.00 -4.66 7.63
C GLY A 84 2.55 -4.35 7.94
N ALA A 85 2.05 -4.95 9.01
CA ALA A 85 0.71 -4.71 9.49
C ALA A 85 0.57 -3.30 10.10
N LEU A 86 -0.58 -2.68 9.90
CA LEU A 86 -1.00 -1.46 10.58
C LEU A 86 -2.23 -1.74 11.45
N PRO A 87 -2.31 -1.14 12.64
CA PRO A 87 -3.58 -1.12 13.37
C PRO A 87 -4.63 -0.33 12.56
N PRO A 88 -5.93 -0.60 12.76
CA PRO A 88 -7.00 0.23 12.19
C PRO A 88 -6.77 1.71 12.50
N THR A 89 -7.06 2.59 11.55
CA THR A 89 -6.74 4.01 11.72
C THR A 89 -7.62 4.63 12.80
N GLN A 90 -6.99 5.26 13.81
CA GLN A 90 -7.69 5.93 14.92
C GLN A 90 -7.73 7.46 14.79
N THR A 91 -7.32 8.01 13.64
CA THR A 91 -6.96 9.43 13.53
C THR A 91 -8.02 10.27 12.82
N GLU A 92 -8.14 11.54 13.22
CA GLU A 92 -8.80 12.57 12.42
C GLU A 92 -7.93 12.88 11.20
N PHE A 93 -8.49 12.77 9.99
CA PHE A 93 -7.81 13.12 8.73
C PHE A 93 -8.41 14.40 8.16
N VAL A 94 -7.57 15.20 7.52
CA VAL A 94 -8.02 16.40 6.78
C VAL A 94 -8.46 16.05 5.36
N ALA A 95 -7.88 15.00 4.78
CA ALA A 95 -8.27 14.48 3.48
C ALA A 95 -8.05 12.97 3.40
N GLU A 96 -8.88 12.30 2.60
CA GLU A 96 -8.65 10.92 2.18
C GLU A 96 -8.81 10.75 0.67
N MET A 97 -8.01 9.85 0.10
CA MET A 97 -8.14 9.39 -1.27
C MET A 97 -8.06 7.87 -1.29
N LYS A 98 -9.01 7.22 -1.97
CA LYS A 98 -9.13 5.76 -2.03
C LYS A 98 -9.17 5.31 -3.48
N PHE A 99 -8.35 4.32 -3.80
CA PHE A 99 -8.35 3.62 -5.09
C PHE A 99 -8.87 2.20 -4.86
N TRP A 100 -10.11 1.95 -5.26
CA TRP A 100 -10.74 0.64 -5.12
C TRP A 100 -10.30 -0.31 -6.23
N THR A 101 -10.22 -1.59 -5.88
CA THR A 101 -9.98 -2.64 -6.87
C THR A 101 -11.10 -2.75 -7.87
N THR A 102 -10.76 -2.92 -9.14
CA THR A 102 -11.73 -3.26 -10.18
C THR A 102 -12.05 -4.76 -10.08
N PRO A 103 -13.32 -5.15 -9.88
CA PRO A 103 -13.68 -6.57 -9.89
C PRO A 103 -13.38 -7.19 -11.26
N PHE A 104 -12.70 -8.34 -11.25
CA PHE A 104 -12.49 -9.17 -12.43
C PHE A 104 -13.20 -10.51 -12.23
N TYR A 105 -13.82 -11.03 -13.28
CA TYR A 105 -14.57 -12.29 -13.24
C TYR A 105 -14.09 -13.22 -14.35
N GLU A 106 -13.86 -14.48 -14.01
CA GLU A 106 -13.59 -15.55 -14.97
C GLU A 106 -14.79 -16.49 -15.03
N CYS A 107 -15.15 -16.91 -16.24
CA CYS A 107 -16.17 -17.93 -16.43
C CYS A 107 -15.54 -19.31 -16.29
N ASP A 108 -16.00 -20.10 -15.32
CA ASP A 108 -15.63 -21.51 -15.25
C ASP A 108 -16.32 -22.27 -16.40
N VAL A 109 -15.50 -22.86 -17.26
CA VAL A 109 -15.93 -23.63 -18.44
C VAL A 109 -16.85 -24.80 -18.06
N ASN A 110 -16.69 -25.34 -16.85
CA ASN A 110 -17.44 -26.52 -16.41
C ASN A 110 -18.77 -26.18 -15.74
N SER A 111 -18.85 -25.05 -15.02
CA SER A 111 -20.06 -24.66 -14.29
C SER A 111 -20.87 -23.54 -14.96
N ASN A 112 -20.31 -22.89 -15.99
CA ASN A 112 -20.88 -21.73 -16.67
C ASN A 112 -21.25 -20.58 -15.71
N LYS A 113 -20.59 -20.54 -14.54
CA LYS A 113 -20.72 -19.48 -13.54
C LYS A 113 -19.52 -18.55 -13.66
N ALA A 114 -19.79 -17.26 -13.50
CA ALA A 114 -18.74 -16.25 -13.36
C ALA A 114 -18.27 -16.24 -11.91
N GLU A 115 -17.00 -16.55 -11.69
CA GLU A 115 -16.35 -16.45 -10.38
C GLU A 115 -15.47 -15.21 -10.33
N ARG A 116 -15.54 -14.48 -9.21
CA ARG A 116 -14.68 -13.31 -9.00
C ARG A 116 -13.26 -13.80 -8.76
N VAL A 117 -12.31 -13.29 -9.56
CA VAL A 117 -10.89 -13.53 -9.34
C VAL A 117 -10.37 -12.48 -8.38
N GLU A 118 -9.75 -12.93 -7.30
CA GLU A 118 -9.23 -12.07 -6.26
C GLU A 118 -7.75 -11.81 -6.47
N TYR A 119 -7.35 -10.53 -6.41
CA TYR A 119 -5.93 -10.18 -6.35
C TYR A 119 -5.44 -10.33 -4.90
N THR A 120 -4.69 -11.38 -4.63
CA THR A 120 -4.30 -11.81 -3.29
C THR A 120 -3.07 -11.07 -2.75
N HIS A 121 -2.84 -11.19 -1.45
CA HIS A 121 -1.61 -10.72 -0.81
C HIS A 121 -0.38 -11.40 -1.41
N GLN A 122 -0.44 -12.70 -1.70
CA GLN A 122 0.66 -13.42 -2.33
C GLN A 122 1.01 -12.83 -3.70
N GLU A 123 0.02 -12.47 -4.53
CA GLU A 123 0.27 -11.84 -5.82
C GLU A 123 0.89 -10.46 -5.66
N LEU A 124 0.39 -9.66 -4.71
CA LEU A 124 1.00 -8.37 -4.35
C LEU A 124 2.48 -8.54 -3.99
N LEU A 125 2.81 -9.47 -3.08
CA LEU A 125 4.18 -9.74 -2.70
C LEU A 125 5.03 -10.20 -3.90
N ARG A 126 4.49 -11.07 -4.76
CA ARG A 126 5.20 -11.55 -5.95
C ARG A 126 5.58 -10.38 -6.87
N HIS A 127 4.66 -9.45 -7.11
CA HIS A 127 4.96 -8.27 -7.92
C HIS A 127 5.97 -7.34 -7.24
N LEU A 128 5.83 -7.09 -5.93
CA LEU A 128 6.75 -6.22 -5.18
C LEU A 128 8.15 -6.81 -4.99
N CYS A 129 8.28 -8.13 -5.03
CA CYS A 129 9.57 -8.84 -4.98
C CYS A 129 10.23 -8.99 -6.36
N ASP A 130 9.53 -8.72 -7.46
CA ASP A 130 10.11 -8.81 -8.80
C ASP A 130 11.20 -7.73 -8.98
N PRO A 131 12.44 -8.10 -9.39
CA PRO A 131 13.55 -7.14 -9.51
C PRO A 131 13.28 -5.99 -10.49
N ARG A 132 12.51 -6.22 -11.56
CA ARG A 132 12.19 -5.17 -12.54
C ARG A 132 11.16 -4.21 -11.95
N THR A 133 10.16 -4.75 -11.25
CA THR A 133 9.19 -3.95 -10.51
C THR A 133 9.89 -3.09 -9.45
N GLN A 134 10.79 -3.67 -8.65
CA GLN A 134 11.54 -2.90 -7.64
C GLN A 134 12.37 -1.79 -8.26
N LYS A 135 13.08 -2.06 -9.37
CA LYS A 135 13.83 -1.02 -10.10
C LYS A 135 12.93 0.14 -10.54
N ASN A 136 11.71 -0.15 -10.98
CA ASN A 136 10.75 0.88 -11.40
C ASN A 136 10.15 1.62 -10.20
N LEU A 137 9.77 0.91 -9.14
CA LEU A 137 9.24 1.51 -7.90
C LEU A 137 10.23 2.48 -7.26
N LEU A 138 11.51 2.08 -7.21
CA LEU A 138 12.58 2.83 -6.58
C LEU A 138 13.24 3.87 -7.51
N LYS A 139 12.77 4.00 -8.75
CA LYS A 139 13.32 4.94 -9.72
C LYS A 139 13.09 6.37 -9.26
N ASN A 140 14.17 7.14 -9.16
CA ASN A 140 14.18 8.55 -8.76
C ASN A 140 13.58 8.80 -7.36
N VAL A 141 13.57 7.78 -6.49
CA VAL A 141 13.15 7.94 -5.09
C VAL A 141 14.34 8.46 -4.30
N SER A 142 14.17 9.65 -3.72
CA SER A 142 15.16 10.29 -2.84
C SER A 142 14.63 10.34 -1.41
N SER A 143 15.08 11.30 -0.59
CA SER A 143 14.52 11.58 0.73
C SER A 143 13.03 11.98 0.71
N ASN A 144 12.49 12.36 -0.45
CA ASN A 144 11.06 12.53 -0.66
C ASN A 144 10.47 11.22 -1.22
N PHE A 145 9.49 10.64 -0.53
CA PHE A 145 8.84 9.39 -0.93
C PHE A 145 7.65 9.59 -1.88
N LEU A 146 7.25 10.83 -2.21
CA LEU A 146 6.21 11.09 -3.20
C LEU A 146 6.43 10.39 -4.55
N PRO A 147 7.64 10.36 -5.14
CA PRO A 147 7.91 9.59 -6.36
C PRO A 147 7.65 8.08 -6.18
N PHE A 148 7.99 7.51 -5.02
CA PHE A 148 7.71 6.10 -4.73
C PHE A 148 6.21 5.81 -4.76
N TRP A 149 5.40 6.68 -4.15
CA TRP A 149 3.95 6.54 -4.14
C TRP A 149 3.32 6.68 -5.53
N GLY A 150 3.80 7.63 -6.33
CA GLY A 150 3.41 7.77 -7.73
C GLY A 150 3.72 6.49 -8.52
N ASN A 151 4.93 5.95 -8.37
CA ASN A 151 5.34 4.71 -9.04
C ASN A 151 4.49 3.50 -8.57
N LEU A 152 4.12 3.43 -7.28
CA LEU A 152 3.25 2.38 -6.74
C LEU A 152 1.84 2.44 -7.33
N VAL A 153 1.23 3.63 -7.38
CA VAL A 153 -0.09 3.81 -8.02
C VAL A 153 -0.01 3.42 -9.49
N GLN A 154 1.02 3.88 -10.21
CA GLN A 154 1.21 3.55 -11.62
C GLN A 154 1.36 2.04 -11.84
N LEU A 155 2.10 1.34 -10.97
CA LEU A 155 2.23 -0.12 -11.01
C LEU A 155 0.86 -0.80 -10.87
N LEU A 156 0.07 -0.43 -9.85
CA LEU A 156 -1.24 -1.05 -9.60
C LEU A 156 -2.24 -0.78 -10.74
N VAL A 157 -2.17 0.40 -11.37
CA VAL A 157 -2.93 0.71 -12.58
C VAL A 157 -2.48 -0.14 -13.77
N HIS A 158 -1.17 -0.29 -14.00
CA HIS A 158 -0.65 -1.12 -15.10
C HIS A 158 -1.03 -2.60 -14.95
N LEU A 159 -1.04 -3.09 -13.71
CA LEU A 159 -1.52 -4.43 -13.37
C LEU A 159 -3.05 -4.56 -13.42
N ARG A 160 -3.78 -3.47 -13.72
CA ARG A 160 -5.25 -3.38 -13.76
C ARG A 160 -5.91 -3.77 -12.44
N ILE A 161 -5.18 -3.65 -11.34
CA ILE A 161 -5.68 -3.96 -9.99
C ILE A 161 -6.60 -2.83 -9.54
N ILE A 162 -6.21 -1.57 -9.79
CA ILE A 162 -7.03 -0.38 -9.57
C ILE A 162 -7.30 0.30 -10.91
N ALA A 163 -8.53 0.77 -11.11
CA ALA A 163 -8.87 1.64 -12.22
C ALA A 163 -8.50 3.10 -11.86
N PRO A 164 -7.85 3.87 -12.75
CA PRO A 164 -7.61 5.30 -12.52
C PRO A 164 -8.89 6.07 -12.19
N GLU A 165 -10.00 5.64 -12.78
CA GLU A 165 -11.32 6.25 -12.60
C GLU A 165 -11.98 5.85 -11.27
N SER A 166 -11.44 4.88 -10.52
CA SER A 166 -12.00 4.43 -9.22
C SER A 166 -11.63 5.33 -8.04
N THR A 167 -11.01 6.49 -8.32
CA THR A 167 -10.57 7.45 -7.31
C THR A 167 -11.77 8.06 -6.58
N GLN A 168 -11.90 7.78 -5.29
CA GLN A 168 -12.82 8.49 -4.40
C GLN A 168 -12.04 9.48 -3.54
N THR A 169 -12.35 10.76 -3.66
CA THR A 169 -11.76 11.84 -2.84
C THR A 169 -12.77 12.36 -1.84
N TYR A 170 -12.39 12.44 -0.57
CA TYR A 170 -13.20 13.07 0.47
C TYR A 170 -12.41 14.19 1.15
N TYR A 171 -13.02 15.38 1.19
CA TYR A 171 -12.48 16.54 1.89
C TYR A 171 -13.24 16.69 3.21
N ASN A 172 -12.53 16.53 4.32
CA ASN A 172 -13.13 16.76 5.63
C ASN A 172 -13.19 18.28 5.84
N THR A 173 -14.37 18.88 5.71
CA THR A 173 -14.54 20.30 5.99
C THR A 173 -14.46 20.48 7.50
N ILE A 174 -13.28 20.80 8.01
CA ILE A 174 -13.11 21.21 9.40
C ILE A 174 -14.01 22.43 9.58
N ARG A 175 -15.15 22.24 10.26
CA ARG A 175 -15.97 23.35 10.75
C ARG A 175 -15.12 24.06 11.78
N THR A 176 -14.46 25.13 11.36
CA THR A 176 -13.90 26.11 12.29
C THR A 176 -15.09 26.75 12.97
N THR A 177 -15.46 26.24 14.15
CA THR A 177 -16.33 26.94 15.08
C THR A 177 -15.61 28.23 15.42
N ARG A 178 -15.97 29.32 14.74
CA ARG A 178 -15.64 30.66 15.21
C ARG A 178 -16.42 30.82 16.52
N ASN A 179 -15.74 30.65 17.64
CA ASN A 179 -16.24 31.15 18.91
C ASN A 179 -16.14 32.67 18.83
N THR A 180 -17.23 33.31 18.41
CA THR A 180 -17.51 34.73 18.65
C THR A 180 -18.22 34.89 19.96
#